data_AF-A0A208XT40-F1
#
_entry.id   AF-A0A208XT40-F1
#
_cell.length_a   1.000
_cell.length_b   1.000
_cell.length_c   1.000
_cell.angle_alpha   90.00
_cell.angle_beta   90.00
_cell.angle_gamma   90.00
#
_symmetry.space_group_name_H-M   'P 1'
#
loop_
_entity.id
_entity.type
_entity.pdbx_description
1 polymer ?
#
loop_
_entity_poly.entity_id
_entity_poly.type
_entity_poly.pdbx_seq_one_letter_code
_entity_poly.pdbx_strand_id
1 'polypeptide(L)'
;MQQIDNKETMRIKTGRHCDFSNNAGTCGGTRRRLVAGGVAGVALAMLAACGGDGAVAPAEDPLRAYREQAVDWQACDPETLGGESPAYLALKERLSCATIRVPLDYAEPGRGDAVVAVTRVAAGTPAQRQGAILVNPGGPGGDGLAWSLFLGASWSFASDSSTTGQQLRVIPQRYDLIGFSPRGVGASSRLYCGTNGTLMPERHSSDRSEANIAAMVFNARATADACIRNPLARYINTDSTVRDMDLIRELLGDAKLNYVGISYGTWLGAWYASLFPERVGRMVLDSSMDVTGAIDVNVVLQPTSIQRVLDSFIPAYAVRHPDRFALGGDPAAIAGVYRELSEPLRVAFDREVRMHAIVNLTARVAKGAQLIAAARGLNQIVRDDPDNARNPAVLEDKLMDYPFAPDSFGDDNDIRGLALSMVRPYIEAYEPAGRQVEIGSADSVFQAVVCNDTATRTDLQYWVDLGNQMARSHPYAGGTVTRNPCVTWGGPAVSKPPLSRAAAASPILMLQSEFDALTATEGALRTFDQLPQAHMVMVGNHYTHGVLTEGMECVDAVVGRYFADGVVPGRRSDCEGPALPGEDSVEARRVAPALAREQPGVAALAREELRRRLDAIAVRGQGF
;
A
#
# COMPACT_ATOMS: atom_id res chain seq x y z
N MET A 1 -39.59 21.86 3.13
CA MET A 1 -40.22 22.52 4.30
C MET A 1 -39.37 22.16 5.52
N GLN A 2 -39.02 23.07 6.44
CA GLN A 2 -39.52 24.43 6.69
C GLN A 2 -38.33 25.40 6.92
N GLN A 3 -38.56 26.72 7.02
CA GLN A 3 -37.52 27.77 7.03
C GLN A 3 -38.00 28.99 7.87
N ILE A 4 -37.10 29.93 8.18
CA ILE A 4 -37.34 31.32 8.68
C ILE A 4 -37.66 31.39 10.20
N ASP A 5 -37.02 32.25 11.03
CA ASP A 5 -35.83 33.13 10.89
C ASP A 5 -34.88 32.84 12.11
N ASN A 6 -34.48 33.67 13.07
CA ASN A 6 -34.48 35.13 13.24
C ASN A 6 -33.23 35.65 14.00
N LYS A 7 -33.15 36.98 14.09
CA LYS A 7 -32.09 37.83 14.67
C LYS A 7 -32.39 38.06 16.17
N GLU A 8 -31.46 38.51 17.03
CA GLU A 8 -30.78 39.81 17.03
C GLU A 8 -29.43 39.77 17.80
N THR A 9 -28.33 40.31 17.25
CA THR A 9 -27.87 41.72 17.27
C THR A 9 -27.13 42.14 18.55
N MET A 10 -25.79 42.21 18.49
CA MET A 10 -25.04 43.24 19.23
C MET A 10 -23.81 43.72 18.45
N ARG A 11 -23.60 45.04 18.39
CA ARG A 11 -22.53 45.73 17.67
C ARG A 11 -22.05 46.92 18.52
N ILE A 12 -20.74 47.14 18.62
CA ILE A 12 -20.05 48.45 18.76
C ILE A 12 -18.52 48.16 18.72
N LYS A 13 -17.80 48.53 17.64
CA LYS A 13 -17.01 49.78 17.42
C LYS A 13 -15.78 49.90 18.35
N THR A 14 -14.59 50.40 17.99
CA THR A 14 -13.86 50.85 16.75
C THR A 14 -12.39 51.10 17.16
N GLY A 15 -11.34 51.21 16.32
CA GLY A 15 -11.15 51.23 14.85
C GLY A 15 -9.66 50.93 14.51
N ARG A 16 -9.27 50.64 13.25
CA ARG A 16 -8.82 51.57 12.16
C ARG A 16 -7.61 52.46 12.51
N HIS A 17 -6.58 52.65 11.67
CA HIS A 17 -6.12 52.01 10.40
C HIS A 17 -4.76 52.62 9.95
N CYS A 18 -3.98 51.91 9.12
CA CYS A 18 -3.13 52.36 7.97
C CYS A 18 -2.17 53.59 8.06
N ASP A 19 -1.08 53.76 7.29
CA ASP A 19 -0.21 52.93 6.40
C ASP A 19 0.97 53.84 5.89
N PHE A 20 1.83 53.35 4.99
CA PHE A 20 2.76 54.05 4.06
C PHE A 20 4.23 54.37 4.43
N SER A 21 5.11 53.44 4.01
CA SER A 21 6.20 53.67 3.02
C SER A 21 7.61 54.23 3.38
N ASN A 22 8.61 53.45 2.92
CA ASN A 22 9.85 53.81 2.20
C ASN A 22 11.11 54.42 2.85
N ASN A 23 12.23 53.83 2.41
CA ASN A 23 13.59 54.36 2.16
C ASN A 23 14.58 54.67 3.31
N ALA A 24 15.53 53.73 3.46
CA ALA A 24 16.98 53.91 3.22
C ALA A 24 17.79 54.97 4.01
N GLY A 25 18.85 54.49 4.67
CA GLY A 25 19.95 55.32 5.19
C GLY A 25 21.03 54.47 5.88
N THR A 26 22.24 54.43 5.33
CA THR A 26 23.38 53.63 5.84
C THR A 26 24.50 54.50 6.41
N CYS A 27 25.47 53.84 7.06
CA CYS A 27 26.81 54.32 7.43
C CYS A 27 26.95 55.23 8.67
N GLY A 28 28.01 54.96 9.45
CA GLY A 28 28.37 55.74 10.65
C GLY A 28 29.32 54.99 11.59
N GLY A 29 30.57 54.77 11.18
CA GLY A 29 31.58 54.06 12.00
C GLY A 29 32.86 54.86 12.21
N THR A 30 33.52 54.66 13.35
CA THR A 30 34.82 55.30 13.68
C THR A 30 35.71 54.40 14.55
N ARG A 31 37.04 54.54 14.41
CA ARG A 31 38.08 53.79 15.15
C ARG A 31 39.02 54.73 15.90
N ARG A 32 39.41 54.36 17.13
CA ARG A 32 40.71 54.61 17.84
C ARG A 32 40.58 53.94 19.24
N ARG A 33 41.32 52.93 19.72
CA ARG A 33 42.76 52.53 19.74
C ARG A 33 43.68 53.31 20.71
N LEU A 34 44.14 52.59 21.76
CA LEU A 34 45.44 52.68 22.46
C LEU A 34 45.62 53.89 23.43
N VAL A 35 46.39 53.84 24.55
CA VAL A 35 47.24 52.78 25.15
C VAL A 35 47.49 52.95 26.68
N ALA A 36 47.77 51.83 27.39
CA ALA A 36 48.51 51.61 28.67
C ALA A 36 48.22 52.43 29.97
N GLY A 37 48.56 51.87 31.16
CA GLY A 37 48.52 52.66 32.41
C GLY A 37 49.09 52.06 33.72
N GLY A 38 48.65 50.89 34.20
CA GLY A 38 49.27 50.15 35.34
C GLY A 38 48.91 50.55 36.80
N VAL A 39 49.19 49.60 37.73
CA VAL A 39 49.36 49.73 39.21
C VAL A 39 48.09 50.12 40.02
N ALA A 40 47.71 49.51 41.17
CA ALA A 40 48.15 48.32 41.91
C ALA A 40 46.91 47.51 42.39
N GLY A 41 47.09 46.26 42.85
CA GLY A 41 45.97 45.34 43.11
C GLY A 41 45.42 45.30 44.54
N VAL A 42 44.09 45.29 44.65
CA VAL A 42 43.32 44.69 45.77
C VAL A 42 42.14 43.90 45.17
N ALA A 43 42.42 42.71 44.62
CA ALA A 43 41.39 41.88 43.94
C ALA A 43 41.62 40.36 44.07
N LEU A 44 42.61 39.92 44.85
CA LEU A 44 43.08 38.52 44.92
C LEU A 44 42.17 37.60 45.77
N ALA A 45 40.86 37.91 45.81
CA ALA A 45 39.82 37.22 46.59
C ALA A 45 38.50 37.02 45.83
N MET A 46 38.43 37.33 44.52
CA MET A 46 37.23 37.08 43.68
C MET A 46 37.46 36.11 42.51
N LEU A 47 38.68 35.59 42.32
CA LEU A 47 39.01 34.68 41.22
C LEU A 47 38.62 33.20 41.47
N ALA A 48 38.02 32.88 42.62
CA ALA A 48 37.56 31.53 42.98
C ALA A 48 36.10 31.22 42.57
N ALA A 49 35.39 32.18 41.95
CA ALA A 49 33.98 32.03 41.57
C ALA A 49 33.73 31.78 40.07
N CYS A 50 34.79 31.80 39.25
CA CYS A 50 34.72 31.53 37.80
C CYS A 50 35.40 30.19 37.41
N GLY A 51 35.47 29.25 38.35
CA GLY A 51 35.79 27.84 38.10
C GLY A 51 34.58 27.07 37.58
N GLY A 52 33.86 27.64 36.61
CA GLY A 52 32.82 26.92 35.88
C GLY A 52 33.48 26.10 34.80
N ASP A 53 33.47 24.77 34.94
CA ASP A 53 33.97 23.87 33.91
C ASP A 53 33.31 24.18 32.57
N GLY A 54 34.09 24.22 31.50
CA GLY A 54 33.63 24.46 30.12
C GLY A 54 32.81 23.31 29.53
N ALA A 55 32.11 22.55 30.37
CA ALA A 55 31.15 21.54 29.99
C ALA A 55 29.99 22.22 29.27
N VAL A 56 30.05 22.19 27.94
CA VAL A 56 28.87 22.39 27.09
C VAL A 56 27.78 21.46 27.64
N ALA A 57 26.65 22.03 28.06
CA ALA A 57 25.53 21.25 28.57
C ALA A 57 25.20 20.14 27.55
N PRO A 58 25.02 18.88 27.98
CA PRO A 58 24.77 17.78 27.06
C PRO A 58 23.54 18.14 26.20
N ALA A 59 23.69 18.01 24.88
CA ALA A 59 22.65 18.40 23.94
C ALA A 59 21.35 17.69 24.32
N GLU A 60 20.32 18.48 24.64
CA GLU A 60 19.03 17.96 25.07
C GLU A 60 18.42 17.12 23.94
N ASP A 61 18.04 15.88 24.24
CA ASP A 61 17.46 14.97 23.25
C ASP A 61 16.13 15.58 22.75
N PRO A 62 16.02 16.02 21.49
CA PRO A 62 14.83 16.69 20.99
C PRO A 62 13.64 15.73 20.86
N LEU A 63 13.85 14.42 21.04
CA LEU A 63 12.80 13.41 21.09
C LEU A 63 12.38 13.02 22.52
N ARG A 64 13.05 13.55 23.56
CA ARG A 64 12.84 13.17 24.97
C ARG A 64 11.37 13.20 25.38
N ALA A 65 10.66 14.29 25.09
CA ALA A 65 9.25 14.48 25.45
C ALA A 65 8.28 13.51 24.75
N TYR A 66 8.74 12.80 23.71
CA TYR A 66 7.99 11.74 23.05
C TYR A 66 8.42 10.35 23.57
N ARG A 67 9.69 10.16 23.94
CA ARG A 67 10.21 8.92 24.53
C ARG A 67 9.76 8.66 25.96
N GLU A 68 9.68 9.72 26.77
CA GLU A 68 9.25 9.65 28.17
C GLU A 68 7.71 9.74 28.34
N GLN A 69 6.93 9.69 27.25
CA GLN A 69 5.47 9.76 27.33
C GLN A 69 4.88 8.45 27.88
N ALA A 70 3.91 8.54 28.79
CA ALA A 70 3.11 7.39 29.18
C ALA A 70 2.06 7.09 28.09
N VAL A 71 1.99 5.86 27.61
CA VAL A 71 0.95 5.43 26.67
C VAL A 71 -0.31 5.06 27.45
N ASP A 72 -1.35 5.87 27.31
CA ASP A 72 -2.64 5.66 27.98
C ASP A 72 -3.47 4.59 27.24
N TRP A 73 -3.33 3.34 27.70
CA TRP A 73 -4.03 2.17 27.14
C TRP A 73 -5.45 2.07 27.69
N GLN A 74 -6.43 2.34 26.84
CA GLN A 74 -7.85 2.29 27.14
C GLN A 74 -8.54 1.10 26.44
N ALA A 75 -9.82 0.87 26.73
CA ALA A 75 -10.63 -0.07 25.95
C ALA A 75 -10.79 0.45 24.50
N CYS A 76 -10.76 -0.44 23.52
CA CYS A 76 -11.02 -0.07 22.13
C CYS A 76 -12.50 0.21 21.87
N ASP A 77 -12.78 1.28 21.12
CA ASP A 77 -14.04 1.47 20.41
C ASP A 77 -14.14 0.48 19.23
N PRO A 78 -15.20 -0.34 19.12
CA PRO A 78 -15.39 -1.24 17.98
C PRO A 78 -15.48 -0.52 16.64
N GLU A 79 -16.08 0.68 16.55
CA GLU A 79 -16.27 1.38 15.28
C GLU A 79 -14.92 1.81 14.67
N THR A 80 -13.98 2.25 15.51
CA THR A 80 -12.57 2.49 15.16
C THR A 80 -11.85 1.24 14.61
N LEU A 81 -12.38 0.04 14.84
CA LEU A 81 -11.85 -1.24 14.34
C LEU A 81 -12.70 -1.89 13.23
N GLY A 82 -13.72 -1.20 12.72
CA GLY A 82 -14.64 -1.75 11.70
C GLY A 82 -15.78 -2.61 12.25
N GLY A 83 -16.12 -2.44 13.53
CA GLY A 83 -17.24 -3.09 14.22
C GLY A 83 -16.85 -4.35 15.01
N GLU A 84 -17.85 -4.97 15.66
CA GLU A 84 -17.68 -6.18 16.49
C GLU A 84 -17.45 -7.45 15.65
N SER A 85 -16.33 -7.51 14.93
CA SER A 85 -15.91 -8.68 14.17
C SER A 85 -15.70 -9.91 15.08
N PRO A 86 -15.77 -11.15 14.54
CA PRO A 86 -15.45 -12.36 15.30
C PRO A 86 -14.05 -12.32 15.95
N ALA A 87 -13.08 -11.67 15.30
CA ALA A 87 -11.74 -11.46 15.85
C ALA A 87 -11.74 -10.49 17.04
N TYR A 88 -12.53 -9.40 16.98
CA TYR A 88 -12.74 -8.50 18.13
C TYR A 88 -13.39 -9.25 19.30
N LEU A 89 -14.51 -9.95 19.06
CA LEU A 89 -15.24 -10.67 20.10
C LEU A 89 -14.39 -11.77 20.77
N ALA A 90 -13.47 -12.39 20.03
CA ALA A 90 -12.52 -13.39 20.53
C ALA A 90 -11.34 -12.82 21.34
N LEU A 91 -10.98 -11.55 21.14
CA LEU A 91 -9.74 -10.96 21.66
C LEU A 91 -9.95 -9.79 22.63
N LYS A 92 -11.17 -9.24 22.72
CA LYS A 92 -11.50 -8.04 23.50
C LYS A 92 -10.96 -8.01 24.94
N GLU A 93 -10.95 -9.14 25.64
CA GLU A 93 -10.46 -9.24 27.04
C GLU A 93 -8.93 -9.07 27.16
N ARG A 94 -8.20 -9.07 26.04
CA ARG A 94 -6.75 -8.75 25.94
C ARG A 94 -6.48 -7.53 25.07
N LEU A 95 -7.52 -6.83 24.60
CA LEU A 95 -7.41 -5.77 23.60
C LEU A 95 -7.45 -4.40 24.27
N SER A 96 -6.45 -3.57 23.99
CA SER A 96 -6.47 -2.14 24.32
C SER A 96 -6.10 -1.27 23.13
N CYS A 97 -6.56 -0.03 23.17
CA CYS A 97 -6.26 1.01 22.19
C CYS A 97 -5.57 2.18 22.88
N ALA A 98 -4.71 2.89 22.15
CA ALA A 98 -4.10 4.14 22.61
C ALA A 98 -3.81 5.06 21.44
N THR A 99 -3.51 6.32 21.74
CA THR A 99 -2.87 7.26 20.82
C THR A 99 -1.48 7.62 21.33
N ILE A 100 -0.51 7.64 20.43
CA ILE A 100 0.89 7.98 20.71
C ILE A 100 1.20 9.31 20.01
N ARG A 101 1.76 10.25 20.76
CA ARG A 101 2.20 11.55 20.26
C ARG A 101 3.54 11.38 19.57
N VAL A 102 3.70 11.89 18.35
CA VAL A 102 4.92 11.78 17.55
C VAL A 102 5.31 13.17 17.01
N PRO A 103 6.59 13.42 16.70
CA PRO A 103 6.97 14.63 15.96
C PRO A 103 6.25 14.69 14.61
N LEU A 104 5.68 15.85 14.26
CA LEU A 104 5.22 16.10 12.89
C LEU A 104 6.40 16.00 11.91
N ASP A 105 7.52 16.62 12.28
CA ASP A 105 8.80 16.60 11.57
C ASP A 105 9.89 16.04 12.50
N TYR A 106 10.53 14.93 12.13
CA TYR A 106 11.62 14.34 12.93
C TYR A 106 12.96 15.06 12.78
N ALA A 107 13.13 15.93 11.77
CA ALA A 107 14.30 16.80 11.65
C ALA A 107 14.15 18.07 12.51
N GLU A 108 12.91 18.52 12.75
CA GLU A 108 12.58 19.66 13.61
C GLU A 108 11.44 19.32 14.61
N PRO A 109 11.68 18.52 15.68
CA PRO A 109 10.60 18.08 16.57
C PRO A 109 9.84 19.19 17.30
N GLY A 110 10.41 20.41 17.40
CA GLY A 110 9.73 21.60 17.93
C GLY A 110 8.73 22.25 16.95
N ARG A 111 8.60 21.75 15.71
CA ARG A 111 7.68 22.27 14.69
C ARG A 111 6.21 21.93 14.98
N GLY A 112 5.95 20.89 15.77
CA GLY A 112 4.61 20.49 16.21
C GLY A 112 4.45 18.97 16.28
N ASP A 113 3.31 18.54 16.80
CA ASP A 113 2.97 17.14 17.01
C ASP A 113 2.09 16.59 15.87
N ALA A 114 2.26 15.29 15.60
CA ALA A 114 1.24 14.45 15.01
C ALA A 114 0.85 13.34 16.01
N VAL A 115 -0.18 12.57 15.69
CA VAL A 115 -0.70 11.48 16.52
C VAL A 115 -0.77 10.21 15.70
N VAL A 116 -0.34 9.09 16.30
CA VAL A 116 -0.43 7.74 15.75
C VAL A 116 -1.32 6.88 16.64
N ALA A 117 -2.43 6.37 16.11
CA ALA A 117 -3.31 5.43 16.81
C ALA A 117 -2.71 4.02 16.77
N VAL A 118 -2.86 3.28 17.89
CA VAL A 118 -2.38 1.89 18.04
C VAL A 118 -3.43 0.99 18.72
N THR A 119 -3.52 -0.25 18.26
CA THR A 119 -4.15 -1.38 18.98
C THR A 119 -3.08 -2.27 19.59
N ARG A 120 -3.41 -2.92 20.70
CA ARG A 120 -2.61 -3.99 21.31
C ARG A 120 -3.51 -5.14 21.68
N VAL A 121 -3.30 -6.30 21.06
CA VAL A 121 -3.74 -7.59 21.62
C VAL A 121 -2.60 -8.08 22.51
N ALA A 122 -2.78 -8.04 23.82
CA ALA A 122 -1.74 -8.36 24.79
C ALA A 122 -1.36 -9.85 24.77
N ALA A 123 -0.07 -10.15 24.97
CA ALA A 123 0.45 -11.52 25.02
C ALA A 123 -0.33 -12.40 26.03
N GLY A 124 -0.89 -13.53 25.58
CA GLY A 124 -1.75 -14.39 26.41
C GLY A 124 -1.06 -15.01 27.63
N THR A 125 0.27 -15.12 27.62
CA THR A 125 1.11 -15.53 28.75
C THR A 125 2.18 -14.45 29.03
N PRO A 126 1.84 -13.36 29.78
CA PRO A 126 2.75 -12.21 29.96
C PRO A 126 4.12 -12.55 30.55
N ALA A 127 4.21 -13.57 31.41
CA ALA A 127 5.46 -14.05 31.98
C ALA A 127 6.41 -14.74 30.96
N GLN A 128 5.95 -15.00 29.73
CA GLN A 128 6.76 -15.52 28.61
C GLN A 128 6.86 -14.52 27.45
N ARG A 129 6.59 -13.23 27.69
CA ARG A 129 6.59 -12.18 26.65
C ARG A 129 7.95 -12.09 25.94
N GLN A 130 7.96 -12.28 24.62
CA GLN A 130 9.13 -12.15 23.74
C GLN A 130 9.18 -10.82 22.95
N GLY A 131 8.22 -9.92 23.23
CA GLY A 131 8.15 -8.57 22.70
C GLY A 131 6.79 -8.26 22.08
N ALA A 132 6.74 -7.20 21.27
CA ALA A 132 5.66 -6.92 20.35
C ALA A 132 6.01 -7.34 18.91
N ILE A 133 4.98 -7.72 18.14
CA ILE A 133 4.98 -7.75 16.67
C ILE A 133 4.11 -6.58 16.19
N LEU A 134 4.71 -5.59 15.52
CA LEU A 134 3.94 -4.56 14.80
C LEU A 134 3.49 -5.11 13.44
N VAL A 135 2.28 -4.77 13.02
CA VAL A 135 1.68 -5.30 11.80
C VAL A 135 1.23 -4.19 10.85
N ASN A 136 1.41 -4.37 9.54
CA ASN A 136 0.94 -3.43 8.53
C ASN A 136 0.44 -4.12 7.24
N PRO A 137 -0.79 -3.84 6.78
CA PRO A 137 -1.37 -4.45 5.58
C PRO A 137 -0.96 -3.77 4.25
N GLY A 138 -0.17 -2.70 4.30
CA GLY A 138 0.34 -2.01 3.12
C GLY A 138 -0.54 -0.86 2.60
N GLY A 139 -0.89 -0.91 1.31
CA GLY A 139 -1.40 0.23 0.54
C GLY A 139 -0.29 0.85 -0.34
N PRO A 140 0.35 2.00 0.01
CA PRO A 140 0.20 2.79 1.23
C PRO A 140 -1.22 3.32 1.47
N GLY A 141 -1.52 3.63 2.74
CA GLY A 141 -2.85 4.10 3.16
C GLY A 141 -3.74 3.04 3.83
N GLY A 142 -3.29 1.78 3.93
CA GLY A 142 -3.99 0.73 4.67
C GLY A 142 -3.89 0.92 6.19
N ASP A 143 -4.99 0.66 6.90
CA ASP A 143 -5.06 0.78 8.36
C ASP A 143 -4.70 -0.55 9.06
N GLY A 144 -3.69 -0.52 9.94
CA GLY A 144 -3.24 -1.70 10.67
C GLY A 144 -4.01 -2.02 11.95
N LEU A 145 -4.88 -1.13 12.45
CA LEU A 145 -5.54 -1.29 13.76
C LEU A 145 -6.32 -2.59 13.88
N ALA A 146 -7.19 -2.90 12.92
CA ALA A 146 -7.97 -4.14 12.89
C ALA A 146 -7.14 -5.36 12.45
N TRP A 147 -6.00 -5.15 11.78
CA TRP A 147 -5.22 -6.24 11.19
C TRP A 147 -4.44 -7.05 12.24
N SER A 148 -4.09 -6.44 13.39
CA SER A 148 -3.51 -7.15 14.55
C SER A 148 -4.51 -8.11 15.21
N LEU A 149 -5.79 -7.75 15.24
CA LEU A 149 -6.88 -8.63 15.69
C LEU A 149 -7.04 -9.80 14.73
N PHE A 150 -7.01 -9.55 13.41
CA PHE A 150 -7.14 -10.60 12.41
C PHE A 150 -6.03 -11.65 12.55
N LEU A 151 -4.75 -11.25 12.53
CA LEU A 151 -3.63 -12.18 12.74
C LEU A 151 -3.70 -12.85 14.12
N GLY A 152 -4.05 -12.10 15.16
CA GLY A 152 -4.20 -12.62 16.52
C GLY A 152 -5.27 -13.70 16.65
N ALA A 153 -6.38 -13.57 15.94
CA ALA A 153 -7.44 -14.58 15.89
C ALA A 153 -6.99 -15.81 15.09
N SER A 154 -6.49 -15.61 13.87
CA SER A 154 -6.02 -16.69 12.99
C SER A 154 -4.95 -17.56 13.65
N TRP A 155 -3.99 -16.97 14.36
CA TRP A 155 -2.98 -17.73 15.10
C TRP A 155 -3.49 -18.32 16.43
N SER A 156 -4.46 -17.69 17.11
CA SER A 156 -5.04 -18.25 18.36
C SER A 156 -5.90 -19.49 18.10
N PHE A 157 -6.58 -19.52 16.95
CA PHE A 157 -7.48 -20.58 16.50
C PHE A 157 -6.86 -21.57 15.49
N ALA A 158 -5.55 -21.47 15.22
CA ALA A 158 -4.83 -22.47 14.44
C ALA A 158 -4.94 -23.87 15.10
N SER A 159 -4.85 -24.93 14.30
CA SER A 159 -5.07 -26.31 14.75
C SER A 159 -4.09 -26.73 15.86
N ASP A 160 -4.58 -27.35 16.93
CA ASP A 160 -3.72 -27.94 17.96
C ASP A 160 -3.37 -29.41 17.73
N SER A 161 -3.93 -30.02 16.68
CA SER A 161 -3.61 -31.39 16.25
C SER A 161 -2.41 -31.48 15.30
N SER A 162 -1.91 -30.35 14.76
CA SER A 162 -0.67 -30.30 13.95
C SER A 162 0.44 -29.51 14.66
N THR A 163 1.70 -29.89 14.42
CA THR A 163 2.88 -29.17 14.95
C THR A 163 2.91 -27.72 14.49
N THR A 164 2.53 -27.48 13.23
CA THR A 164 2.43 -26.15 12.62
C THR A 164 1.45 -25.25 13.36
N GLY A 165 0.22 -25.71 13.58
CA GLY A 165 -0.78 -24.91 14.28
C GLY A 165 -0.44 -24.75 15.77
N GLN A 166 0.17 -25.75 16.42
CA GLN A 166 0.75 -25.59 17.77
C GLN A 166 1.81 -24.47 17.81
N GLN A 167 2.68 -24.37 16.80
CA GLN A 167 3.68 -23.30 16.69
C GLN A 167 3.04 -21.93 16.39
N LEU A 168 2.00 -21.85 15.56
CA LEU A 168 1.24 -20.62 15.36
C LEU A 168 0.57 -20.15 16.67
N ARG A 169 -0.03 -21.06 17.45
CA ARG A 169 -0.67 -20.74 18.74
C ARG A 169 0.31 -20.20 19.79
N VAL A 170 1.61 -20.50 19.69
CA VAL A 170 2.64 -19.91 20.56
C VAL A 170 2.78 -18.39 20.33
N ILE A 171 2.52 -17.89 19.12
CA ILE A 171 2.75 -16.49 18.76
C ILE A 171 1.86 -15.54 19.60
N PRO A 172 0.51 -15.59 19.57
CA PRO A 172 -0.34 -14.71 20.38
C PRO A 172 -0.31 -14.99 21.89
N GLN A 173 0.43 -16.02 22.32
CA GLN A 173 0.71 -16.30 23.74
C GLN A 173 1.98 -15.61 24.23
N ARG A 174 3.00 -15.47 23.38
CA ARG A 174 4.29 -14.84 23.73
C ARG A 174 4.49 -13.43 23.17
N TYR A 175 3.68 -13.00 22.22
CA TYR A 175 3.78 -11.68 21.61
C TYR A 175 2.56 -10.81 21.91
N ASP A 176 2.82 -9.54 22.19
CA ASP A 176 1.80 -8.51 21.94
C ASP A 176 1.68 -8.35 20.42
N LEU A 177 0.45 -8.28 19.89
CA LEU A 177 0.23 -7.96 18.48
C LEU A 177 -0.25 -6.51 18.39
N ILE A 178 0.54 -5.68 17.72
CA ILE A 178 0.36 -4.23 17.67
C ILE A 178 -0.08 -3.81 16.28
N GLY A 179 -1.32 -3.35 16.17
CA GLY A 179 -1.82 -2.68 14.97
C GLY A 179 -1.57 -1.18 15.11
N PHE A 180 -1.37 -0.49 14.00
CA PHE A 180 -1.28 0.97 13.98
C PHE A 180 -1.88 1.54 12.69
N SER A 181 -2.56 2.68 12.77
CA SER A 181 -2.83 3.48 11.58
C SER A 181 -1.57 4.30 11.30
N PRO A 182 -0.89 4.18 10.15
CA PRO A 182 0.20 5.08 9.80
C PRO A 182 -0.23 6.56 9.89
N ARG A 183 0.72 7.48 10.08
CA ARG A 183 0.43 8.92 9.97
C ARG A 183 -0.30 9.21 8.64
N GLY A 184 -1.36 10.00 8.69
CA GLY A 184 -2.28 10.23 7.57
C GLY A 184 -3.48 9.28 7.49
N VAL A 185 -3.43 8.09 8.10
CA VAL A 185 -4.45 7.03 7.98
C VAL A 185 -5.38 7.02 9.20
N GLY A 186 -6.64 6.61 9.00
CA GLY A 186 -7.41 6.01 10.09
C GLY A 186 -7.68 6.93 11.28
N ALA A 187 -7.39 6.45 12.49
CA ALA A 187 -7.55 7.22 13.73
C ALA A 187 -6.30 8.06 14.11
N SER A 188 -5.25 8.02 13.30
CA SER A 188 -4.07 8.91 13.42
C SER A 188 -4.38 10.33 12.92
N SER A 189 -3.41 11.24 12.95
CA SER A 189 -3.50 12.54 12.27
C SER A 189 -3.82 12.34 10.78
N ARG A 190 -5.10 12.46 10.43
CA ARG A 190 -5.63 12.00 9.14
C ARG A 190 -5.33 12.98 8.00
N LEU A 191 -4.88 12.45 6.87
CA LEU A 191 -4.75 13.16 5.61
C LEU A 191 -6.04 12.99 4.79
N TYR A 192 -6.49 14.11 4.24
CA TYR A 192 -7.55 14.19 3.24
C TYR A 192 -7.11 15.22 2.20
N CYS A 193 -7.18 14.83 0.92
CA CYS A 193 -6.91 15.71 -0.21
C CYS A 193 -8.24 16.04 -0.91
N GLY A 194 -8.56 17.33 -1.01
CA GLY A 194 -9.77 17.75 -1.71
C GLY A 194 -9.84 19.24 -2.01
N THR A 195 -10.62 19.61 -3.01
CA THR A 195 -10.91 21.01 -3.39
C THR A 195 -12.33 21.15 -3.92
N ASN A 196 -12.78 22.38 -4.16
CA ASN A 196 -14.04 22.67 -4.87
C ASN A 196 -13.90 22.61 -6.40
N GLY A 197 -12.75 22.13 -6.92
CA GLY A 197 -12.55 21.88 -8.35
C GLY A 197 -13.21 20.57 -8.79
N THR A 198 -13.34 20.39 -10.10
CA THR A 198 -13.95 19.21 -10.73
C THR A 198 -12.92 18.49 -11.60
N LEU A 199 -12.78 17.18 -11.39
CA LEU A 199 -12.04 16.26 -12.27
C LEU A 199 -12.71 16.21 -13.65
N MET A 200 -11.91 16.15 -14.71
CA MET A 200 -12.41 15.87 -16.05
C MET A 200 -13.00 14.46 -16.12
N PRO A 201 -14.08 14.24 -16.91
CA PRO A 201 -14.50 12.91 -17.32
C PRO A 201 -13.35 12.10 -17.92
N GLU A 202 -13.13 10.90 -17.42
CA GLU A 202 -12.19 9.94 -17.97
C GLU A 202 -12.92 8.68 -18.48
N ARG A 203 -12.38 8.11 -19.55
CA ARG A 203 -12.68 6.77 -20.04
C ARG A 203 -11.67 5.76 -19.48
N HIS A 204 -11.96 4.47 -19.67
CA HIS A 204 -11.07 3.38 -19.28
C HIS A 204 -9.63 3.61 -19.77
N SER A 205 -8.61 3.22 -18.98
CA SER A 205 -7.20 3.61 -19.23
C SER A 205 -6.63 3.14 -20.59
N SER A 206 -7.27 2.14 -21.19
CA SER A 206 -6.99 1.61 -22.54
C SER A 206 -7.41 2.54 -23.68
N ASP A 207 -8.33 3.49 -23.44
CA ASP A 207 -8.63 4.55 -24.41
C ASP A 207 -7.46 5.54 -24.42
N ARG A 208 -6.73 5.56 -25.54
CA ARG A 208 -5.55 6.41 -25.76
C ARG A 208 -5.84 7.55 -26.74
N SER A 209 -7.10 7.98 -26.84
CA SER A 209 -7.46 9.23 -27.51
C SER A 209 -6.81 10.43 -26.82
N GLU A 210 -6.54 11.49 -27.59
CA GLU A 210 -5.96 12.73 -27.08
C GLU A 210 -6.81 13.33 -25.95
N ALA A 211 -8.14 13.27 -26.08
CA ALA A 211 -9.08 13.74 -25.05
C ALA A 211 -8.97 12.95 -23.74
N ASN A 212 -8.89 11.62 -23.79
CA ASN A 212 -8.76 10.82 -22.56
C ASN A 212 -7.38 11.00 -21.91
N ILE A 213 -6.31 11.06 -22.71
CA ILE A 213 -4.96 11.35 -22.21
C ILE A 213 -4.91 12.73 -21.53
N ALA A 214 -5.54 13.75 -22.12
CA ALA A 214 -5.64 15.08 -21.52
C ALA A 214 -6.40 15.05 -20.18
N ALA A 215 -7.51 14.29 -20.10
CA ALA A 215 -8.26 14.11 -18.85
C ALA A 215 -7.43 13.40 -17.76
N MET A 216 -6.76 12.29 -18.09
CA MET A 216 -5.86 11.55 -17.18
C MET A 216 -4.76 12.47 -16.60
N VAL A 217 -4.15 13.29 -17.47
CA VAL A 217 -3.09 14.25 -17.07
C VAL A 217 -3.65 15.39 -16.22
N PHE A 218 -4.82 15.93 -16.57
CA PHE A 218 -5.48 16.98 -15.79
C PHE A 218 -5.86 16.47 -14.39
N ASN A 219 -6.41 15.27 -14.29
CA ASN A 219 -6.85 14.66 -13.03
C ASN A 219 -5.68 14.28 -12.11
N ALA A 220 -4.56 13.81 -12.68
CA ALA A 220 -3.32 13.59 -11.92
C ALA A 220 -2.78 14.91 -11.32
N ARG A 221 -2.78 16.00 -12.10
CA ARG A 221 -2.39 17.33 -11.61
C ARG A 221 -3.36 17.86 -10.54
N ALA A 222 -4.66 17.76 -10.77
CA ALA A 222 -5.69 18.17 -9.80
C ALA A 222 -5.58 17.39 -8.48
N THR A 223 -5.23 16.10 -8.55
CA THR A 223 -4.92 15.26 -7.39
C THR A 223 -3.71 15.75 -6.61
N ALA A 224 -2.58 16.04 -7.29
CA ALA A 224 -1.40 16.61 -6.66
C ALA A 224 -1.71 17.95 -5.98
N ASP A 225 -2.33 18.87 -6.73
CA ASP A 225 -2.77 20.18 -6.26
C ASP A 225 -3.69 20.09 -5.03
N ALA A 226 -4.57 19.09 -4.96
CA ALA A 226 -5.46 18.90 -3.82
C ALA A 226 -4.74 18.42 -2.56
N CYS A 227 -3.75 17.55 -2.70
CA CYS A 227 -2.95 17.08 -1.56
C CYS A 227 -1.97 18.13 -1.04
N ILE A 228 -1.24 18.83 -1.93
CA ILE A 228 -0.17 19.76 -1.54
C ILE A 228 -0.71 21.00 -0.79
N ARG A 229 -1.99 21.33 -0.99
CA ARG A 229 -2.71 22.36 -0.21
C ARG A 229 -2.91 21.98 1.26
N ASN A 230 -2.86 20.69 1.59
CA ASN A 230 -2.91 20.22 2.98
C ASN A 230 -1.48 20.20 3.56
N PRO A 231 -1.13 21.04 4.54
CA PRO A 231 0.25 21.16 5.03
C PRO A 231 0.77 19.89 5.71
N LEU A 232 -0.11 18.97 6.11
CA LEU A 232 0.27 17.64 6.60
C LEU A 232 0.93 16.79 5.51
N ALA A 233 0.60 16.99 4.23
CA ALA A 233 0.92 16.08 3.14
C ALA A 233 2.42 15.78 3.00
N ARG A 234 3.33 16.76 3.18
CA ARG A 234 4.79 16.51 3.07
C ARG A 234 5.34 15.58 4.18
N TYR A 235 4.66 15.53 5.32
CA TYR A 235 5.06 14.73 6.49
C TYR A 235 4.49 13.31 6.45
N ILE A 236 3.66 12.99 5.45
CA ILE A 236 3.14 11.65 5.18
C ILE A 236 4.09 10.93 4.21
N ASN A 237 5.07 10.22 4.78
CA ASN A 237 6.15 9.54 4.07
C ASN A 237 6.65 8.34 4.89
N THR A 238 7.41 7.44 4.24
CA THR A 238 7.92 6.22 4.87
C THR A 238 8.92 6.53 5.98
N ASP A 239 9.87 7.46 5.80
CA ASP A 239 10.91 7.73 6.81
C ASP A 239 10.31 8.14 8.16
N SER A 240 9.30 9.02 8.13
CA SER A 240 8.61 9.49 9.33
C SER A 240 7.75 8.38 9.95
N THR A 241 7.07 7.58 9.12
CA THR A 241 6.28 6.42 9.57
C THR A 241 7.17 5.34 10.22
N VAL A 242 8.38 5.12 9.68
CA VAL A 242 9.37 4.18 10.22
C VAL A 242 9.94 4.65 11.56
N ARG A 243 10.06 5.97 11.77
CA ARG A 243 10.43 6.54 13.07
C ARG A 243 9.29 6.46 14.08
N ASP A 244 8.04 6.61 13.63
CA ASP A 244 6.87 6.31 14.48
C ASP A 244 6.89 4.84 14.94
N MET A 245 7.18 3.89 14.03
CA MET A 245 7.36 2.47 14.38
C MET A 245 8.49 2.24 15.40
N ASP A 246 9.61 2.95 15.30
CA ASP A 246 10.70 2.83 16.28
C ASP A 246 10.36 3.45 17.65
N LEU A 247 9.59 4.54 17.66
CA LEU A 247 9.08 5.13 18.90
C LEU A 247 8.02 4.23 19.55
N ILE A 248 7.12 3.60 18.78
CA ILE A 248 6.18 2.60 19.30
C ILE A 248 6.94 1.43 19.95
N ARG A 249 8.00 0.91 19.29
CA ARG A 249 8.90 -0.10 19.88
C ARG A 249 9.52 0.39 21.19
N GLU A 250 10.01 1.62 21.23
CA GLU A 250 10.64 2.21 22.43
C GLU A 250 9.65 2.33 23.61
N LEU A 251 8.43 2.82 23.33
CA LEU A 251 7.37 3.00 24.32
C LEU A 251 6.74 1.68 24.82
N LEU A 252 6.87 0.59 24.05
CA LEU A 252 6.54 -0.77 24.47
C LEU A 252 7.66 -1.42 25.31
N GLY A 253 8.80 -0.74 25.49
CA GLY A 253 9.97 -1.24 26.22
C GLY A 253 10.77 -2.30 25.47
N ASP A 254 10.56 -2.46 24.16
CA ASP A 254 11.15 -3.55 23.39
C ASP A 254 12.52 -3.17 22.80
N ALA A 255 13.53 -4.00 23.07
CA ALA A 255 14.88 -3.81 22.55
C ALA A 255 14.99 -4.00 21.03
N LYS A 256 14.02 -4.72 20.42
CA LYS A 256 13.95 -4.99 18.98
C LYS A 256 12.52 -4.97 18.47
N LEU A 257 12.31 -4.43 17.27
CA LEU A 257 11.05 -4.50 16.54
C LEU A 257 10.89 -5.88 15.90
N ASN A 258 9.87 -6.64 16.31
CA ASN A 258 9.36 -7.72 15.49
C ASN A 258 8.22 -7.17 14.60
N TYR A 259 8.08 -7.70 13.38
CA TYR A 259 7.27 -7.05 12.36
C TYR A 259 6.65 -8.04 11.37
N VAL A 260 5.43 -7.76 10.91
CA VAL A 260 4.82 -8.37 9.72
C VAL A 260 4.29 -7.26 8.83
N GLY A 261 4.86 -7.14 7.63
CA GLY A 261 4.38 -6.21 6.61
C GLY A 261 3.97 -6.95 5.33
N ILE A 262 2.78 -6.64 4.80
CA ILE A 262 2.34 -7.08 3.48
C ILE A 262 2.43 -5.91 2.50
N SER A 263 2.80 -6.15 1.23
CA SER A 263 2.74 -5.14 0.18
C SER A 263 3.65 -3.93 0.49
N TYR A 264 3.12 -2.71 0.57
CA TYR A 264 3.83 -1.54 1.11
C TYR A 264 4.40 -1.71 2.54
N GLY A 265 3.84 -2.61 3.35
CA GLY A 265 4.46 -3.05 4.60
C GLY A 265 5.88 -3.61 4.38
N THR A 266 6.16 -4.22 3.23
CA THR A 266 7.53 -4.70 2.90
C THR A 266 8.51 -3.55 2.65
N TRP A 267 8.04 -2.44 2.07
CA TRP A 267 8.80 -1.20 1.90
C TRP A 267 9.07 -0.51 3.24
N LEU A 268 8.06 -0.42 4.13
CA LEU A 268 8.23 0.01 5.52
C LEU A 268 9.27 -0.84 6.27
N GLY A 269 9.15 -2.17 6.20
CA GLY A 269 10.07 -3.10 6.88
C GLY A 269 11.52 -2.99 6.39
N ALA A 270 11.73 -2.92 5.08
CA ALA A 270 13.05 -2.72 4.49
C ALA A 270 13.67 -1.34 4.82
N TRP A 271 12.84 -0.29 4.88
CA TRP A 271 13.28 1.06 5.27
C TRP A 271 13.62 1.11 6.77
N TYR A 272 12.83 0.46 7.64
CA TYR A 272 13.18 0.27 9.05
C TYR A 272 14.51 -0.47 9.22
N ALA A 273 14.70 -1.60 8.53
CA ALA A 273 15.96 -2.34 8.56
C ALA A 273 17.17 -1.52 8.03
N SER A 274 16.92 -0.53 7.17
CA SER A 274 17.95 0.35 6.60
C SER A 274 18.27 1.58 7.47
N LEU A 275 17.38 1.96 8.41
CA LEU A 275 17.65 3.00 9.42
C LEU A 275 18.17 2.42 10.74
N PHE A 276 17.60 1.29 11.17
CA PHE A 276 17.76 0.71 12.51
C PHE A 276 18.09 -0.80 12.46
N PRO A 277 19.12 -1.25 11.69
CA PRO A 277 19.41 -2.67 11.50
C PRO A 277 19.64 -3.41 12.83
N GLU A 278 20.26 -2.75 13.82
CA GLU A 278 20.52 -3.32 15.14
C GLU A 278 19.24 -3.65 15.92
N ARG A 279 18.14 -2.93 15.63
CA ARG A 279 16.83 -3.05 16.27
C ARG A 279 15.89 -4.02 15.55
N VAL A 280 16.28 -4.59 14.40
CA VAL A 280 15.45 -5.59 13.72
C VAL A 280 15.41 -6.88 14.54
N GLY A 281 14.21 -7.31 14.93
CA GLY A 281 13.89 -8.60 15.55
C GLY A 281 13.49 -9.65 14.51
N ARG A 282 12.41 -10.38 14.78
CA ARG A 282 11.77 -11.28 13.80
C ARG A 282 10.90 -10.47 12.85
N MET A 283 11.28 -10.38 11.58
CA MET A 283 10.64 -9.56 10.55
C MET A 283 10.20 -10.41 9.36
N VAL A 284 8.91 -10.34 9.03
CA VAL A 284 8.30 -10.96 7.84
C VAL A 284 7.90 -9.89 6.83
N LEU A 285 8.34 -10.06 5.59
CA LEU A 285 7.99 -9.23 4.44
C LEU A 285 7.23 -10.11 3.42
N ASP A 286 5.91 -10.06 3.46
CA ASP A 286 5.05 -10.85 2.58
C ASP A 286 4.65 -10.03 1.34
N SER A 287 4.77 -10.65 0.17
CA SER A 287 4.37 -10.09 -1.11
C SER A 287 5.14 -8.80 -1.39
N SER A 288 6.43 -8.99 -1.65
CA SER A 288 7.48 -7.98 -1.50
C SER A 288 7.60 -7.02 -2.69
N MET A 289 7.56 -5.73 -2.38
CA MET A 289 7.91 -4.68 -3.34
C MET A 289 9.39 -4.79 -3.75
N ASP A 290 9.73 -4.22 -4.92
CA ASP A 290 11.09 -3.79 -5.20
C ASP A 290 11.44 -2.61 -4.27
N VAL A 291 12.35 -2.84 -3.34
CA VAL A 291 12.89 -1.82 -2.41
C VAL A 291 14.30 -1.38 -2.80
N THR A 292 14.83 -1.82 -3.94
CA THR A 292 16.15 -1.44 -4.48
C THR A 292 16.12 -0.09 -5.19
N GLY A 293 15.04 0.21 -5.92
CA GLY A 293 14.86 1.42 -6.73
C GLY A 293 13.95 2.50 -6.12
N ALA A 294 13.47 3.40 -6.99
CA ALA A 294 12.40 4.36 -6.69
C ALA A 294 11.04 3.66 -6.58
N ILE A 295 10.08 4.22 -5.83
CA ILE A 295 8.80 3.53 -5.56
C ILE A 295 7.94 3.33 -6.82
N ASP A 296 8.04 4.27 -7.78
CA ASP A 296 7.47 4.25 -9.14
C ASP A 296 7.68 2.92 -9.87
N VAL A 297 8.81 2.24 -9.63
CA VAL A 297 9.14 0.93 -10.21
C VAL A 297 8.02 -0.09 -9.95
N ASN A 298 7.43 -0.06 -8.77
CA ASN A 298 6.34 -0.97 -8.38
C ASN A 298 5.02 -0.61 -9.08
N VAL A 299 4.73 0.69 -9.21
CA VAL A 299 3.54 1.21 -9.93
C VAL A 299 3.60 0.84 -11.42
N VAL A 300 4.79 0.89 -12.03
CA VAL A 300 5.00 0.49 -13.44
C VAL A 300 5.00 -1.03 -13.64
N LEU A 301 5.39 -1.81 -12.62
CA LEU A 301 5.34 -3.28 -12.68
C LEU A 301 3.91 -3.82 -12.63
N GLN A 302 3.07 -3.28 -11.76
CA GLN A 302 1.75 -3.82 -11.44
C GLN A 302 0.84 -4.09 -12.67
N PRO A 303 0.71 -3.19 -13.67
CA PRO A 303 -0.06 -3.50 -14.88
C PRO A 303 0.40 -4.73 -15.67
N THR A 304 1.70 -5.05 -15.62
CA THR A 304 2.28 -6.24 -16.27
C THR A 304 1.84 -7.52 -15.58
N SER A 305 1.87 -7.53 -14.24
CA SER A 305 1.49 -8.70 -13.45
C SER A 305 -0.03 -8.91 -13.36
N ILE A 306 -0.82 -7.84 -13.32
CA ILE A 306 -2.28 -7.94 -13.47
C ILE A 306 -2.64 -8.59 -14.82
N GLN A 307 -2.05 -8.12 -15.93
CA GLN A 307 -2.31 -8.73 -17.24
C GLN A 307 -1.88 -10.20 -17.29
N ARG A 308 -0.76 -10.56 -16.63
CA ARG A 308 -0.28 -11.96 -16.54
C ARG A 308 -1.32 -12.90 -15.92
N VAL A 309 -1.98 -12.50 -14.84
CA VAL A 309 -3.06 -13.31 -14.22
C VAL A 309 -4.27 -13.41 -15.14
N LEU A 310 -4.70 -12.30 -15.75
CA LEU A 310 -5.83 -12.25 -16.68
C LEU A 310 -5.62 -13.09 -17.96
N ASP A 311 -4.41 -13.09 -18.52
CA ASP A 311 -4.10 -13.78 -19.78
C ASP A 311 -3.63 -15.23 -19.57
N SER A 312 -3.04 -15.58 -18.40
CA SER A 312 -2.39 -16.89 -18.19
C SER A 312 -3.08 -17.80 -17.17
N PHE A 313 -3.69 -17.26 -16.11
CA PHE A 313 -4.27 -18.09 -15.04
C PHE A 313 -5.75 -18.39 -15.28
N ILE A 314 -6.56 -17.34 -15.46
CA ILE A 314 -8.00 -17.48 -15.63
C ILE A 314 -8.36 -18.28 -16.91
N PRO A 315 -7.72 -18.04 -18.08
CA PRO A 315 -8.04 -18.78 -19.30
C PRO A 315 -7.60 -20.24 -19.25
N ALA A 316 -6.42 -20.51 -18.66
CA ALA A 316 -5.91 -21.87 -18.53
C ALA A 316 -6.73 -22.72 -17.55
N TYR A 317 -7.33 -22.11 -16.52
CA TYR A 317 -8.33 -22.76 -15.67
C TYR A 317 -9.64 -22.96 -16.44
N ALA A 318 -10.18 -21.93 -17.11
CA ALA A 318 -11.46 -22.01 -17.82
C ALA A 318 -11.53 -23.15 -18.85
N VAL A 319 -10.44 -23.40 -19.59
CA VAL A 319 -10.35 -24.51 -20.58
C VAL A 319 -10.42 -25.90 -19.94
N ARG A 320 -10.06 -26.04 -18.65
CA ARG A 320 -10.15 -27.32 -17.91
C ARG A 320 -11.53 -27.60 -17.32
N HIS A 321 -12.42 -26.61 -17.28
CA HIS A 321 -13.79 -26.69 -16.75
C HIS A 321 -14.80 -26.17 -17.80
N PRO A 322 -14.83 -26.74 -19.02
CA PRO A 322 -15.61 -26.19 -20.14
C PRO A 322 -17.13 -26.27 -19.91
N ASP A 323 -17.58 -27.30 -19.18
CA ASP A 323 -18.93 -27.54 -18.68
C ASP A 323 -19.42 -26.44 -17.72
N ARG A 324 -18.49 -25.82 -16.98
CA ARG A 324 -18.82 -24.81 -15.96
C ARG A 324 -18.91 -23.39 -16.50
N PHE A 325 -18.25 -23.08 -17.62
CA PHE A 325 -18.14 -21.70 -18.12
C PHE A 325 -18.53 -21.51 -19.59
N ALA A 326 -18.72 -22.61 -20.35
CA ALA A 326 -18.98 -22.60 -21.80
C ALA A 326 -18.06 -21.66 -22.61
N LEU A 327 -16.83 -21.45 -22.13
CA LEU A 327 -15.91 -20.41 -22.65
C LEU A 327 -15.18 -20.82 -23.94
N GLY A 328 -15.16 -22.11 -24.26
CA GLY A 328 -14.43 -22.69 -25.38
C GLY A 328 -13.12 -23.37 -24.96
N GLY A 329 -12.44 -24.00 -25.92
CA GLY A 329 -11.22 -24.78 -25.68
C GLY A 329 -9.90 -24.04 -25.94
N ASP A 330 -9.94 -22.77 -26.37
CA ASP A 330 -8.74 -21.98 -26.66
C ASP A 330 -8.51 -20.90 -25.57
N PRO A 331 -7.42 -20.97 -24.78
CA PRO A 331 -7.12 -19.95 -23.79
C PRO A 331 -6.77 -18.59 -24.41
N ALA A 332 -6.29 -18.54 -25.67
CA ALA A 332 -5.98 -17.27 -26.33
C ALA A 332 -7.24 -16.50 -26.71
N ALA A 333 -8.28 -17.17 -27.23
CA ALA A 333 -9.61 -16.58 -27.43
C ALA A 333 -10.25 -16.09 -26.11
N ILE A 334 -10.12 -16.86 -25.02
CA ILE A 334 -10.66 -16.48 -23.71
C ILE A 334 -9.96 -15.24 -23.13
N ALA A 335 -8.62 -15.15 -23.24
CA ALA A 335 -7.87 -13.92 -22.95
C ALA A 335 -8.23 -12.78 -23.94
N GLY A 336 -8.65 -13.12 -25.16
CA GLY A 336 -9.12 -12.20 -26.20
C GLY A 336 -10.35 -11.40 -25.80
N VAL A 337 -11.31 -12.01 -25.09
CA VAL A 337 -12.63 -11.42 -24.75
C VAL A 337 -12.52 -9.98 -24.23
N TYR A 338 -11.61 -9.70 -23.29
CA TYR A 338 -11.44 -8.36 -22.73
C TYR A 338 -11.11 -7.29 -23.79
N ARG A 339 -10.35 -7.66 -24.83
CA ARG A 339 -9.98 -6.77 -25.94
C ARG A 339 -11.17 -6.49 -26.86
N GLU A 340 -12.14 -7.39 -26.93
CA GLU A 340 -13.36 -7.28 -27.74
C GLU A 340 -14.52 -6.55 -27.05
N LEU A 341 -14.41 -6.30 -25.74
CA LEU A 341 -15.35 -5.46 -25.00
C LEU A 341 -15.33 -4.01 -25.50
N SER A 342 -16.50 -3.39 -25.55
CA SER A 342 -16.63 -1.93 -25.69
C SER A 342 -16.03 -1.21 -24.49
N GLU A 343 -15.66 0.07 -24.64
CA GLU A 343 -15.02 0.84 -23.57
C GLU A 343 -15.89 0.92 -22.28
N PRO A 344 -17.21 1.19 -22.35
CA PRO A 344 -18.09 1.08 -21.18
C PRO A 344 -18.12 -0.30 -20.52
N LEU A 345 -18.03 -1.40 -21.30
CA LEU A 345 -17.94 -2.76 -20.73
C LEU A 345 -16.58 -3.04 -20.07
N ARG A 346 -15.49 -2.39 -20.52
CA ARG A 346 -14.21 -2.47 -19.83
C ARG A 346 -14.25 -1.76 -18.48
N VAL A 347 -14.95 -0.63 -18.35
CA VAL A 347 -15.19 0.05 -17.06
C VAL A 347 -15.99 -0.86 -16.10
N ALA A 348 -17.04 -1.51 -16.59
CA ALA A 348 -17.84 -2.44 -15.81
C ALA A 348 -17.02 -3.68 -15.37
N PHE A 349 -16.28 -4.31 -16.29
CA PHE A 349 -15.42 -5.46 -15.99
C PHE A 349 -14.31 -5.11 -14.97
N ASP A 350 -13.65 -3.95 -15.15
CA ASP A 350 -12.60 -3.46 -14.25
C ASP A 350 -13.11 -3.16 -12.83
N ARG A 351 -14.39 -2.77 -12.70
CA ARG A 351 -15.07 -2.66 -11.40
C ARG A 351 -15.24 -4.03 -10.75
N GLU A 352 -15.74 -5.03 -11.47
CA GLU A 352 -15.99 -6.36 -10.88
C GLU A 352 -14.69 -7.12 -10.55
N VAL A 353 -13.62 -6.95 -11.33
CA VAL A 353 -12.27 -7.47 -11.01
C VAL A 353 -11.78 -6.96 -9.66
N ARG A 354 -11.96 -5.66 -9.37
CA ARG A 354 -11.65 -5.09 -8.03
C ARG A 354 -12.61 -5.59 -6.96
N MET A 355 -13.93 -5.50 -7.18
CA MET A 355 -14.96 -5.87 -6.20
C MET A 355 -14.83 -7.31 -5.71
N HIS A 356 -14.42 -8.23 -6.58
CA HIS A 356 -14.24 -9.65 -6.25
C HIS A 356 -12.77 -10.06 -6.01
N ALA A 357 -11.84 -9.09 -5.98
CA ALA A 357 -10.40 -9.31 -5.75
C ALA A 357 -9.79 -10.38 -6.70
N ILE A 358 -10.25 -10.41 -7.96
CA ILE A 358 -10.08 -11.57 -8.87
C ILE A 358 -8.61 -11.86 -9.18
N VAL A 359 -7.79 -10.81 -9.33
CA VAL A 359 -6.35 -10.91 -9.58
C VAL A 359 -5.49 -10.90 -8.31
N ASN A 360 -6.10 -10.74 -7.13
CA ASN A 360 -5.39 -10.64 -5.84
C ASN A 360 -5.44 -11.94 -5.03
N LEU A 361 -6.32 -12.89 -5.37
CA LEU A 361 -6.57 -14.12 -4.61
C LEU A 361 -6.69 -15.32 -5.54
N THR A 362 -5.84 -16.34 -5.40
CA THR A 362 -5.87 -17.55 -6.24
C THR A 362 -7.20 -18.29 -6.15
N ALA A 363 -7.83 -18.29 -4.97
CA ALA A 363 -9.17 -18.85 -4.74
C ALA A 363 -10.29 -18.17 -5.55
N ARG A 364 -10.02 -17.04 -6.22
CA ARG A 364 -10.97 -16.31 -7.08
C ARG A 364 -10.83 -16.63 -8.57
N VAL A 365 -9.93 -17.52 -8.98
CA VAL A 365 -9.73 -17.90 -10.40
C VAL A 365 -11.02 -18.33 -11.10
N ALA A 366 -11.88 -19.09 -10.42
CA ALA A 366 -13.19 -19.50 -10.93
C ALA A 366 -14.16 -18.31 -11.09
N LYS A 367 -14.19 -17.38 -10.13
CA LYS A 367 -14.96 -16.13 -10.21
C LYS A 367 -14.44 -15.24 -11.36
N GLY A 368 -13.15 -15.32 -11.67
CA GLY A 368 -12.55 -14.74 -12.87
C GLY A 368 -13.07 -15.34 -14.17
N ALA A 369 -13.13 -16.68 -14.28
CA ALA A 369 -13.66 -17.36 -15.46
C ALA A 369 -15.15 -17.03 -15.65
N GLN A 370 -15.92 -17.03 -14.57
CA GLN A 370 -17.32 -16.60 -14.57
C GLN A 370 -17.47 -15.14 -15.04
N LEU A 371 -16.59 -14.21 -14.62
CA LEU A 371 -16.64 -12.81 -15.08
C LEU A 371 -16.34 -12.67 -16.58
N ILE A 372 -15.40 -13.45 -17.13
CA ILE A 372 -15.14 -13.45 -18.58
C ILE A 372 -16.37 -13.97 -19.34
N ALA A 373 -17.03 -15.03 -18.85
CA ALA A 373 -18.28 -15.54 -19.43
C ALA A 373 -19.41 -14.49 -19.37
N ALA A 374 -19.57 -13.80 -18.23
CA ALA A 374 -20.55 -12.74 -18.01
C ALA A 374 -20.34 -11.57 -19.00
N ALA A 375 -19.09 -11.10 -19.11
CA ALA A 375 -18.75 -9.99 -19.97
C ALA A 375 -18.88 -10.35 -21.46
N ARG A 376 -18.56 -11.60 -21.85
CA ARG A 376 -18.82 -12.12 -23.20
C ARG A 376 -20.30 -12.11 -23.54
N GLY A 377 -21.17 -12.62 -22.66
CA GLY A 377 -22.61 -12.67 -22.91
C GLY A 377 -23.27 -11.28 -22.96
N LEU A 378 -22.90 -10.38 -22.05
CA LEU A 378 -23.38 -8.99 -22.10
C LEU A 378 -22.88 -8.25 -23.35
N ASN A 379 -21.62 -8.44 -23.76
CA ASN A 379 -21.09 -7.91 -25.02
C ASN A 379 -21.85 -8.46 -26.24
N GLN A 380 -22.28 -9.72 -26.20
CA GLN A 380 -23.09 -10.34 -27.25
C GLN A 380 -24.51 -9.73 -27.32
N ILE A 381 -25.21 -9.63 -26.18
CA ILE A 381 -26.55 -9.00 -26.09
C ILE A 381 -26.54 -7.56 -26.63
N VAL A 382 -25.49 -6.79 -26.30
CA VAL A 382 -25.29 -5.41 -26.76
C VAL A 382 -24.98 -5.32 -28.26
N ARG A 383 -24.41 -6.37 -28.87
CA ARG A 383 -24.14 -6.45 -30.32
C ARG A 383 -25.35 -6.90 -31.13
N ASP A 384 -26.18 -7.78 -30.57
CA ASP A 384 -27.38 -8.30 -31.22
C ASP A 384 -28.58 -7.33 -31.17
N ASP A 385 -28.57 -6.36 -30.23
CA ASP A 385 -29.55 -5.27 -30.15
C ASP A 385 -28.87 -3.94 -29.80
N PRO A 386 -28.27 -3.25 -30.80
CA PRO A 386 -27.61 -1.97 -30.58
C PRO A 386 -28.58 -0.83 -30.25
N ASP A 387 -29.86 -0.94 -30.62
CA ASP A 387 -30.88 0.10 -30.36
C ASP A 387 -31.28 0.13 -28.88
N ASN A 388 -31.38 -1.04 -28.23
CA ASN A 388 -31.62 -1.14 -26.78
C ASN A 388 -30.35 -1.24 -25.93
N ALA A 389 -29.15 -1.11 -26.52
CA ALA A 389 -27.86 -1.24 -25.83
C ALA A 389 -27.62 -0.27 -24.66
N ARG A 390 -28.51 0.71 -24.41
CA ARG A 390 -28.47 1.61 -23.25
C ARG A 390 -29.72 1.53 -22.34
N ASN A 391 -30.62 0.58 -22.57
CA ASN A 391 -31.83 0.41 -21.77
C ASN A 391 -31.60 -0.66 -20.69
N PRO A 392 -31.37 -0.31 -19.42
CA PRO A 392 -30.99 -1.27 -18.39
C PRO A 392 -32.05 -2.37 -18.20
N ALA A 393 -33.34 -2.04 -18.27
CA ALA A 393 -34.40 -3.02 -18.12
C ALA A 393 -34.42 -4.07 -19.26
N VAL A 394 -34.13 -3.68 -20.50
CA VAL A 394 -34.04 -4.63 -21.64
C VAL A 394 -32.75 -5.44 -21.59
N LEU A 395 -31.66 -4.87 -21.06
CA LEU A 395 -30.43 -5.62 -20.83
C LEU A 395 -30.62 -6.64 -19.70
N GLU A 396 -31.24 -6.26 -18.58
CA GLU A 396 -31.55 -7.13 -17.44
C GLU A 396 -32.51 -8.27 -17.84
N ASP A 397 -33.56 -7.98 -18.61
CA ASP A 397 -34.51 -8.96 -19.15
C ASP A 397 -33.81 -10.00 -20.05
N LYS A 398 -33.03 -9.54 -21.05
CA LYS A 398 -32.22 -10.43 -21.91
C LYS A 398 -31.14 -11.20 -21.14
N LEU A 399 -30.59 -10.61 -20.09
CA LEU A 399 -29.66 -11.27 -19.18
C LEU A 399 -30.32 -12.33 -18.31
N MET A 400 -31.65 -12.38 -18.18
CA MET A 400 -32.35 -13.50 -17.53
C MET A 400 -32.57 -14.69 -18.47
N ASP A 401 -32.79 -14.44 -19.76
CA ASP A 401 -32.99 -15.50 -20.77
C ASP A 401 -31.68 -16.08 -21.34
N TYR A 402 -30.56 -15.35 -21.28
CA TYR A 402 -29.30 -15.77 -21.90
C TYR A 402 -28.71 -17.04 -21.24
N PRO A 403 -28.41 -18.13 -21.98
CA PRO A 403 -27.77 -19.32 -21.41
C PRO A 403 -26.25 -19.10 -21.31
N PHE A 404 -25.73 -18.93 -20.08
CA PHE A 404 -24.30 -18.66 -19.86
C PHE A 404 -23.48 -19.94 -19.74
N ALA A 405 -23.97 -20.90 -18.94
CA ALA A 405 -23.32 -22.19 -18.71
C ALA A 405 -24.40 -23.29 -18.51
N PRO A 406 -25.11 -23.70 -19.58
CA PRO A 406 -26.32 -24.53 -19.47
C PRO A 406 -26.10 -25.89 -18.79
N ASP A 407 -24.86 -26.40 -18.79
CA ASP A 407 -24.50 -27.67 -18.15
C ASP A 407 -24.16 -27.52 -16.64
N SER A 408 -23.97 -26.30 -16.12
CA SER A 408 -23.74 -26.01 -14.70
C SER A 408 -24.69 -24.93 -14.18
N PHE A 409 -25.85 -25.33 -13.65
CA PHE A 409 -26.82 -24.41 -13.02
C PHE A 409 -26.20 -23.54 -11.91
N GLY A 410 -25.20 -24.06 -11.19
CA GLY A 410 -24.50 -23.30 -10.15
C GLY A 410 -23.70 -22.13 -10.73
N ASP A 411 -22.84 -22.42 -11.71
CA ASP A 411 -22.02 -21.39 -12.35
C ASP A 411 -22.86 -20.45 -13.23
N ASP A 412 -23.91 -20.94 -13.92
CA ASP A 412 -24.80 -20.11 -14.76
C ASP A 412 -25.47 -18.99 -13.97
N ASN A 413 -26.02 -19.28 -12.79
CA ASN A 413 -26.59 -18.25 -11.90
C ASN A 413 -25.51 -17.27 -11.40
N ASP A 414 -24.32 -17.77 -11.11
CA ASP A 414 -23.18 -16.98 -10.63
C ASP A 414 -22.66 -16.01 -11.72
N ILE A 415 -22.62 -16.48 -12.98
CA ILE A 415 -22.26 -15.69 -14.17
C ILE A 415 -23.35 -14.66 -14.47
N ARG A 416 -24.62 -15.07 -14.41
CA ARG A 416 -25.79 -14.19 -14.59
C ARG A 416 -25.79 -13.04 -13.58
N GLY A 417 -25.48 -13.34 -12.32
CA GLY A 417 -25.32 -12.33 -11.26
C GLY A 417 -24.23 -11.29 -11.55
N LEU A 418 -23.08 -11.71 -12.08
CA LEU A 418 -22.00 -10.80 -12.51
C LEU A 418 -22.38 -9.98 -13.75
N ALA A 419 -23.10 -10.58 -14.69
CA ALA A 419 -23.56 -9.88 -15.89
C ALA A 419 -24.56 -8.78 -15.53
N LEU A 420 -25.47 -9.05 -14.59
CA LEU A 420 -26.40 -8.08 -14.00
C LEU A 420 -25.66 -6.99 -13.18
N SER A 421 -24.65 -7.36 -12.37
CA SER A 421 -23.88 -6.36 -11.59
C SER A 421 -23.12 -5.37 -12.49
N MET A 422 -22.74 -5.79 -13.70
CA MET A 422 -22.11 -4.95 -14.72
C MET A 422 -23.06 -3.98 -15.43
N VAL A 423 -24.39 -4.20 -15.45
CA VAL A 423 -25.32 -3.36 -16.23
C VAL A 423 -25.25 -1.88 -15.79
N ARG A 424 -25.36 -1.60 -14.49
CA ARG A 424 -25.32 -0.21 -14.00
C ARG A 424 -24.00 0.52 -14.32
N PRO A 425 -22.80 0.02 -13.96
CA PRO A 425 -21.54 0.70 -14.28
C PRO A 425 -21.27 0.80 -15.79
N TYR A 426 -21.81 -0.12 -16.60
CA TYR A 426 -21.79 -0.03 -18.07
C TYR A 426 -22.64 1.15 -18.58
N ILE A 427 -23.84 1.35 -18.05
CA ILE A 427 -24.68 2.52 -18.38
C ILE A 427 -24.02 3.82 -17.91
N GLU A 428 -23.51 3.87 -16.68
CA GLU A 428 -22.81 5.02 -16.09
C GLU A 428 -21.58 5.46 -16.92
N ALA A 429 -20.91 4.53 -17.61
CA ALA A 429 -19.71 4.80 -18.41
C ALA A 429 -19.99 5.40 -19.82
N TYR A 430 -21.23 5.51 -20.26
CA TYR A 430 -21.55 6.21 -21.52
C TYR A 430 -21.39 7.73 -21.40
N GLU A 431 -21.83 8.29 -20.28
CA GLU A 431 -21.83 9.73 -19.97
C GLU A 431 -21.07 9.99 -18.67
N PRO A 432 -19.73 9.76 -18.66
CA PRO A 432 -18.92 9.94 -17.45
C PRO A 432 -19.02 11.38 -16.96
N ALA A 433 -19.55 11.55 -15.75
CA ALA A 433 -19.69 12.86 -15.12
C ALA A 433 -18.37 13.33 -14.50
N GLY A 434 -18.07 14.62 -14.62
CA GLY A 434 -16.99 15.25 -13.86
C GLY A 434 -17.29 15.22 -12.37
N ARG A 435 -16.40 14.63 -11.57
CA ARG A 435 -16.57 14.49 -10.11
C ARG A 435 -15.82 15.61 -9.39
N GLN A 436 -16.29 16.03 -8.22
CA GLN A 436 -15.48 16.92 -7.37
C GLN A 436 -14.13 16.26 -7.06
N VAL A 437 -13.06 17.07 -6.97
CA VAL A 437 -11.75 16.60 -6.52
C VAL A 437 -11.84 16.31 -5.02
N GLU A 438 -12.23 15.09 -4.70
CA GLU A 438 -12.30 14.51 -3.35
C GLU A 438 -11.63 13.13 -3.41
N ILE A 439 -10.67 12.91 -2.51
CA ILE A 439 -9.83 11.72 -2.50
C ILE A 439 -10.01 11.00 -1.16
N GLY A 440 -10.21 9.69 -1.20
CA GLY A 440 -10.34 8.87 0.00
C GLY A 440 -9.11 8.99 0.90
N SER A 441 -9.25 8.76 2.21
CA SER A 441 -8.12 8.93 3.15
C SER A 441 -6.96 7.96 2.83
N ALA A 442 -7.27 6.71 2.46
CA ALA A 442 -6.27 5.75 1.99
C ALA A 442 -5.56 6.23 0.71
N ASP A 443 -6.31 6.63 -0.32
CA ASP A 443 -5.76 7.15 -1.58
C ASP A 443 -4.95 8.44 -1.37
N SER A 444 -5.39 9.32 -0.46
CA SER A 444 -4.70 10.56 -0.09
C SER A 444 -3.30 10.26 0.47
N VAL A 445 -3.22 9.25 1.36
CA VAL A 445 -1.94 8.75 1.89
C VAL A 445 -1.14 8.02 0.82
N PHE A 446 -1.79 7.26 -0.07
CA PHE A 446 -1.12 6.59 -1.18
C PHE A 446 -0.33 7.59 -2.05
N GLN A 447 -1.00 8.65 -2.53
CA GLN A 447 -0.33 9.66 -3.37
C GLN A 447 0.76 10.39 -2.57
N ALA A 448 0.50 10.74 -1.31
CA ALA A 448 1.48 11.44 -0.49
C ALA A 448 2.76 10.62 -0.27
N VAL A 449 2.64 9.35 0.13
CA VAL A 449 3.82 8.48 0.33
C VAL A 449 4.57 8.26 -0.98
N VAL A 450 3.87 7.89 -2.06
CA VAL A 450 4.49 7.60 -3.37
C VAL A 450 5.27 8.80 -3.89
N CYS A 451 4.74 10.02 -3.77
CA CYS A 451 5.42 11.23 -4.25
C CYS A 451 6.47 11.80 -3.27
N ASN A 452 6.35 11.55 -1.97
CA ASN A 452 7.30 12.06 -0.96
C ASN A 452 8.54 11.17 -0.76
N ASP A 453 8.45 9.87 -1.01
CA ASP A 453 9.49 8.90 -0.63
C ASP A 453 10.73 8.90 -1.54
N THR A 454 10.53 9.05 -2.86
CA THR A 454 11.59 8.95 -3.86
C THR A 454 11.30 9.85 -5.06
N ALA A 455 12.35 10.36 -5.72
CA ALA A 455 12.19 11.18 -6.90
C ALA A 455 11.53 10.41 -8.07
N THR A 456 10.48 10.98 -8.65
CA THR A 456 9.86 10.54 -9.91
C THR A 456 10.50 11.26 -11.12
N ARG A 457 10.15 10.83 -12.33
CA ARG A 457 10.45 11.58 -13.57
C ARG A 457 9.38 12.65 -13.81
N THR A 458 9.77 13.92 -13.78
CA THR A 458 8.88 15.08 -13.97
C THR A 458 8.58 15.42 -15.44
N ASP A 459 9.21 14.72 -16.39
CA ASP A 459 8.85 14.77 -17.81
C ASP A 459 7.52 14.04 -18.05
N LEU A 460 6.46 14.81 -18.30
CA LEU A 460 5.12 14.29 -18.54
C LEU A 460 5.03 13.44 -19.81
N GLN A 461 5.75 13.79 -20.88
CA GLN A 461 5.59 13.12 -22.17
C GLN A 461 6.04 11.65 -22.06
N TYR A 462 7.08 11.39 -21.26
CA TYR A 462 7.49 10.03 -20.91
C TYR A 462 6.34 9.18 -20.32
N TRP A 463 5.52 9.73 -19.41
CA TRP A 463 4.40 8.99 -18.80
C TRP A 463 3.20 8.81 -19.76
N VAL A 464 3.02 9.74 -20.70
CA VAL A 464 2.07 9.59 -21.81
C VAL A 464 2.54 8.49 -22.76
N ASP A 465 3.81 8.51 -23.18
CA ASP A 465 4.39 7.54 -24.11
C ASP A 465 4.49 6.13 -23.51
N LEU A 466 4.88 6.03 -22.23
CA LEU A 466 4.90 4.78 -21.48
C LEU A 466 3.48 4.20 -21.35
N GLY A 467 2.48 5.00 -20.99
CA GLY A 467 1.08 4.55 -20.94
C GLY A 467 0.53 4.17 -22.32
N ASN A 468 0.93 4.88 -23.37
CA ASN A 468 0.58 4.54 -24.76
C ASN A 468 1.21 3.21 -25.20
N GLN A 469 2.44 2.90 -24.76
CA GLN A 469 3.10 1.63 -25.02
C GLN A 469 2.48 0.50 -24.20
N MET A 470 2.33 0.68 -22.89
CA MET A 470 1.82 -0.33 -21.96
C MET A 470 0.34 -0.63 -22.20
N ALA A 471 -0.49 0.32 -22.63
CA ALA A 471 -1.88 0.04 -23.03
C ALA A 471 -2.00 -0.86 -24.28
N ARG A 472 -0.92 -1.04 -25.06
CA ARG A 472 -0.89 -1.99 -26.19
C ARG A 472 -0.46 -3.40 -25.78
N SER A 473 0.47 -3.54 -24.83
CA SER A 473 0.92 -4.86 -24.34
C SER A 473 0.06 -5.39 -23.19
N HIS A 474 -0.42 -4.50 -22.32
CA HIS A 474 -1.18 -4.78 -21.11
C HIS A 474 -2.48 -3.97 -21.12
N PRO A 475 -3.43 -4.28 -22.03
CA PRO A 475 -4.61 -3.45 -22.29
C PRO A 475 -5.54 -3.26 -21.08
N TYR A 476 -5.45 -4.07 -20.02
CA TYR A 476 -6.24 -3.90 -18.81
C TYR A 476 -5.83 -2.66 -18.00
N ALA A 477 -4.58 -2.62 -17.50
CA ALA A 477 -4.11 -1.54 -16.63
C ALA A 477 -2.97 -0.70 -17.22
N GLY A 478 -2.41 -1.05 -18.39
CA GLY A 478 -1.18 -0.46 -18.89
C GLY A 478 -1.24 1.06 -19.13
N GLY A 479 -2.42 1.61 -19.37
CA GLY A 479 -2.59 3.05 -19.53
C GLY A 479 -2.56 3.87 -18.23
N THR A 480 -2.74 3.24 -17.06
CA THR A 480 -2.89 3.95 -15.78
C THR A 480 -1.64 4.72 -15.37
N VAL A 481 -0.45 4.31 -15.83
CA VAL A 481 0.83 4.99 -15.54
C VAL A 481 0.88 6.43 -16.05
N THR A 482 -0.02 6.85 -16.95
CA THR A 482 -0.19 8.27 -17.33
C THR A 482 -0.81 9.12 -16.20
N ARG A 483 -1.54 8.51 -15.26
CA ARG A 483 -2.10 9.18 -14.06
C ARG A 483 -1.06 9.31 -12.94
N ASN A 484 0.13 9.86 -13.22
CA ASN A 484 1.16 10.08 -12.20
C ASN A 484 1.06 11.51 -11.62
N PRO A 485 0.56 11.72 -10.38
CA PRO A 485 0.48 13.04 -9.76
C PRO A 485 1.86 13.58 -9.31
N CYS A 486 2.84 12.70 -9.09
CA CYS A 486 4.17 13.07 -8.61
C CYS A 486 4.93 13.96 -9.60
N VAL A 487 4.56 13.90 -10.89
CA VAL A 487 5.05 14.77 -11.98
C VAL A 487 4.97 16.26 -11.63
N THR A 488 3.95 16.68 -10.86
CA THR A 488 3.76 18.08 -10.43
C THR A 488 3.86 18.28 -8.91
N TRP A 489 4.38 17.29 -8.16
CA TRP A 489 4.37 17.32 -6.69
C TRP A 489 5.46 18.21 -6.06
N GLY A 490 6.49 18.58 -6.82
CA GLY A 490 7.64 19.35 -6.34
C GLY A 490 8.82 18.51 -5.85
N GLY A 491 8.71 17.17 -5.91
CA GLY A 491 9.77 16.22 -5.53
C GLY A 491 9.58 15.59 -4.16
N PRO A 492 10.50 14.69 -3.75
CA PRO A 492 10.39 13.95 -2.51
C PRO A 492 10.61 14.85 -1.28
N ALA A 493 9.93 14.53 -0.18
CA ALA A 493 10.09 15.22 1.10
C ALA A 493 11.20 14.61 1.97
N VAL A 494 11.65 13.39 1.67
CA VAL A 494 12.66 12.62 2.43
C VAL A 494 13.65 11.93 1.49
N SER A 495 14.78 11.48 2.03
CA SER A 495 15.79 10.71 1.29
C SER A 495 15.79 9.25 1.72
N LYS A 496 15.52 8.35 0.77
CA LYS A 496 15.54 6.89 1.00
C LYS A 496 16.91 6.40 1.51
N PRO A 497 16.99 5.66 2.63
CA PRO A 497 18.25 5.14 3.13
C PRO A 497 18.81 4.04 2.21
N PRO A 498 20.14 3.88 2.14
CA PRO A 498 20.74 2.85 1.30
C PRO A 498 20.47 1.45 1.86
N LEU A 499 19.83 0.60 1.05
CA LEU A 499 19.39 -0.75 1.41
C LEU A 499 20.52 -1.65 1.95
N SER A 500 21.76 -1.39 1.55
CA SER A 500 22.95 -2.09 2.06
C SER A 500 23.14 -2.00 3.58
N ARG A 501 22.52 -1.04 4.27
CA ARG A 501 22.47 -0.99 5.74
C ARG A 501 21.67 -2.13 6.36
N ALA A 502 20.61 -2.58 5.69
CA ALA A 502 19.79 -3.70 6.16
C ALA A 502 20.56 -5.03 6.19
N ALA A 503 21.72 -5.15 5.51
CA ALA A 503 22.59 -6.31 5.60
C ALA A 503 23.13 -6.59 7.02
N ALA A 504 23.09 -5.61 7.93
CA ALA A 504 23.46 -5.76 9.34
C ALA A 504 22.28 -6.17 10.25
N ALA A 505 21.08 -6.37 9.70
CA ALA A 505 19.88 -6.76 10.44
C ALA A 505 19.89 -8.24 10.84
N SER A 506 18.99 -8.62 11.77
CA SER A 506 18.63 -10.03 11.98
C SER A 506 18.06 -10.65 10.70
N PRO A 507 18.12 -12.00 10.52
CA PRO A 507 17.60 -12.66 9.34
C PRO A 507 16.12 -12.33 9.07
N ILE A 508 15.81 -11.90 7.85
CA ILE A 508 14.47 -11.46 7.43
C ILE A 508 13.78 -12.59 6.66
N LEU A 509 12.54 -12.91 7.00
CA LEU A 509 11.72 -13.85 6.24
C LEU A 509 10.96 -13.11 5.14
N MET A 510 11.14 -13.50 3.87
CA MET A 510 10.35 -13.02 2.73
C MET A 510 9.38 -14.10 2.29
N LEU A 511 8.13 -13.73 2.04
CA LEU A 511 7.11 -14.62 1.47
C LEU A 511 6.63 -14.03 0.14
N GLN A 512 6.38 -14.86 -0.88
CA GLN A 512 6.02 -14.37 -2.22
C GLN A 512 5.20 -15.41 -3.00
N SER A 513 4.06 -15.03 -3.58
CA SER A 513 3.41 -15.80 -4.66
C SER A 513 4.17 -15.61 -5.98
N GLU A 514 4.45 -16.69 -6.72
CA GLU A 514 5.20 -16.63 -7.99
C GLU A 514 4.55 -15.70 -9.04
N PHE A 515 3.23 -15.56 -9.02
CA PHE A 515 2.45 -14.77 -9.99
C PHE A 515 1.68 -13.60 -9.36
N ASP A 516 2.10 -13.09 -8.21
CA ASP A 516 1.49 -11.93 -7.53
C ASP A 516 1.25 -10.76 -8.50
N ALA A 517 -0.02 -10.36 -8.61
CA ALA A 517 -0.48 -9.31 -9.51
C ALA A 517 -0.12 -7.89 -9.04
N LEU A 518 0.00 -7.66 -7.73
CA LEU A 518 0.16 -6.33 -7.13
C LEU A 518 1.61 -6.02 -6.75
N THR A 519 2.36 -7.00 -6.24
CA THR A 519 3.82 -6.91 -6.03
C THR A 519 4.55 -7.99 -6.81
N ALA A 520 4.87 -7.64 -8.05
CA ALA A 520 5.50 -8.51 -9.03
C ALA A 520 6.76 -9.22 -8.48
N THR A 521 6.81 -10.54 -8.66
CA THR A 521 7.92 -11.42 -8.27
C THR A 521 9.28 -10.96 -8.79
N GLU A 522 9.34 -10.32 -9.97
CA GLU A 522 10.54 -9.69 -10.48
C GLU A 522 11.12 -8.60 -9.54
N GLY A 523 10.26 -7.86 -8.83
CA GLY A 523 10.65 -6.87 -7.83
C GLY A 523 11.06 -7.53 -6.51
N ALA A 524 10.27 -8.50 -6.03
CA ALA A 524 10.60 -9.28 -4.84
C ALA A 524 11.97 -9.97 -4.93
N LEU A 525 12.32 -10.52 -6.10
CA LEU A 525 13.62 -11.14 -6.35
C LEU A 525 14.76 -10.11 -6.34
N ARG A 526 14.59 -8.90 -6.91
CA ARG A 526 15.62 -7.84 -6.80
C ARG A 526 15.85 -7.43 -5.35
N THR A 527 14.79 -7.29 -4.55
CA THR A 527 14.89 -7.05 -3.11
C THR A 527 15.68 -8.18 -2.41
N PHE A 528 15.35 -9.43 -2.70
CA PHE A 528 16.01 -10.61 -2.12
C PHE A 528 17.50 -10.74 -2.50
N ASP A 529 17.87 -10.39 -3.73
CA ASP A 529 19.25 -10.41 -4.21
C ASP A 529 20.11 -9.31 -3.54
N GLN A 530 19.50 -8.19 -3.11
CA GLN A 530 20.20 -7.12 -2.38
C GLN A 530 20.20 -7.28 -0.86
N LEU A 531 19.46 -8.25 -0.31
CA LEU A 531 19.41 -8.54 1.13
C LEU A 531 20.14 -9.85 1.44
N PRO A 532 21.45 -9.83 1.80
CA PRO A 532 22.23 -11.04 2.03
C PRO A 532 21.73 -11.86 3.23
N GLN A 533 21.00 -11.25 4.15
CA GLN A 533 20.36 -11.86 5.33
C GLN A 533 18.89 -12.27 5.14
N ALA A 534 18.34 -12.12 3.93
CA ALA A 534 16.97 -12.54 3.63
C ALA A 534 16.87 -14.04 3.33
N HIS A 535 15.76 -14.64 3.76
CA HIS A 535 15.36 -16.02 3.52
C HIS A 535 13.98 -16.02 2.86
N MET A 536 13.85 -16.52 1.63
CA MET A 536 12.63 -16.44 0.83
C MET A 536 11.88 -17.77 0.74
N VAL A 537 10.58 -17.74 1.01
CA VAL A 537 9.62 -18.78 0.63
C VAL A 537 8.86 -18.33 -0.61
N MET A 538 9.02 -19.06 -1.71
CA MET A 538 8.28 -18.84 -2.97
C MET A 538 7.10 -19.81 -3.03
N VAL A 539 5.86 -19.32 -3.07
CA VAL A 539 4.68 -20.14 -3.34
C VAL A 539 4.53 -20.27 -4.85
N GLY A 540 4.99 -21.40 -5.38
CA GLY A 540 4.99 -21.68 -6.81
C GLY A 540 3.59 -21.81 -7.38
N ASN A 541 3.40 -21.34 -8.61
CA ASN A 541 2.17 -21.53 -9.39
C ASN A 541 0.90 -20.96 -8.69
N HIS A 542 1.11 -19.90 -7.90
CA HIS A 542 0.10 -19.20 -7.11
C HIS A 542 0.16 -17.69 -7.36
N TYR A 543 -0.96 -16.96 -7.23
CA TYR A 543 -1.02 -15.53 -7.52
C TYR A 543 -1.59 -14.65 -6.38
N THR A 544 -2.00 -15.21 -5.24
CA THR A 544 -2.47 -14.39 -4.10
C THR A 544 -1.43 -13.36 -3.67
N HIS A 545 -1.87 -12.12 -3.52
CA HIS A 545 -1.16 -11.06 -2.83
C HIS A 545 -1.44 -11.13 -1.32
N GLY A 546 -0.43 -11.50 -0.53
CA GLY A 546 -0.50 -11.79 0.90
C GLY A 546 -0.71 -13.28 1.19
N VAL A 547 0.36 -14.08 1.23
CA VAL A 547 0.27 -15.54 1.44
C VAL A 547 0.25 -15.98 2.91
N LEU A 548 0.68 -15.12 3.85
CA LEU A 548 0.70 -15.38 5.30
C LEU A 548 -0.71 -15.56 5.89
N THR A 549 -1.74 -15.11 5.19
CA THR A 549 -3.13 -15.13 5.67
C THR A 549 -4.00 -16.22 5.04
N GLU A 550 -3.43 -17.02 4.13
CA GLU A 550 -4.18 -18.00 3.30
C GLU A 550 -4.29 -19.40 3.94
N GLY A 551 -3.70 -19.63 5.13
CA GLY A 551 -3.75 -20.93 5.82
C GLY A 551 -2.97 -22.06 5.12
N MET A 552 -1.87 -21.71 4.44
CA MET A 552 -1.03 -22.68 3.74
C MET A 552 -0.04 -23.35 4.70
N GLU A 553 -0.29 -24.60 5.08
CA GLU A 553 0.57 -25.42 5.98
C GLU A 553 2.08 -25.30 5.68
N CYS A 554 2.51 -25.20 4.41
CA CYS A 554 3.92 -25.02 4.03
C CYS A 554 4.50 -23.64 4.42
N VAL A 555 3.71 -22.56 4.27
CA VAL A 555 4.08 -21.20 4.68
C VAL A 555 3.95 -21.06 6.20
N ASP A 556 2.84 -21.54 6.76
CA ASP A 556 2.53 -21.51 8.19
C ASP A 556 3.58 -22.28 9.01
N ALA A 557 4.07 -23.42 8.52
CA ALA A 557 5.16 -24.16 9.16
C ALA A 557 6.49 -23.40 9.14
N VAL A 558 6.69 -22.43 8.26
CA VAL A 558 7.87 -21.54 8.28
C VAL A 558 7.62 -20.35 9.21
N VAL A 559 6.47 -19.68 9.11
CA VAL A 559 6.09 -18.54 9.96
C VAL A 559 6.03 -18.93 11.44
N GLY A 560 5.42 -20.08 11.76
CA GLY A 560 5.35 -20.64 13.11
C GLY A 560 6.74 -20.93 13.71
N ARG A 561 7.61 -21.65 12.99
CA ARG A 561 9.00 -21.89 13.41
C ARG A 561 9.81 -20.61 13.55
N TYR A 562 9.60 -19.63 12.67
CA TYR A 562 10.31 -18.35 12.71
C TYR A 562 9.94 -17.55 13.96
N PHE A 563 8.64 -17.42 14.28
CA PHE A 563 8.18 -16.67 15.45
C PHE A 563 8.22 -17.43 16.79
N ALA A 564 8.00 -18.75 16.82
CA ALA A 564 8.12 -19.53 18.05
C ALA A 564 9.60 -19.78 18.42
N ASP A 565 10.36 -20.31 17.46
CA ASP A 565 11.68 -20.94 17.72
C ASP A 565 12.86 -20.14 17.16
N GLY A 566 12.62 -19.21 16.22
CA GLY A 566 13.67 -18.39 15.59
C GLY A 566 14.34 -19.08 14.41
N VAL A 567 13.78 -20.20 13.94
CA VAL A 567 14.33 -21.00 12.85
C VAL A 567 13.89 -20.40 11.51
N VAL A 568 14.88 -20.00 10.70
CA VAL A 568 14.70 -19.62 9.29
C VAL A 568 14.81 -20.83 8.36
N PRO A 569 14.17 -20.80 7.17
CA PRO A 569 14.34 -21.85 6.15
C PRO A 569 15.71 -21.73 5.46
N GLY A 570 15.96 -22.54 4.43
CA GLY A 570 17.08 -22.28 3.50
C GLY A 570 16.95 -20.89 2.85
N ARG A 571 18.07 -20.29 2.40
CA ARG A 571 18.07 -18.91 1.84
C ARG A 571 16.97 -18.71 0.80
N ARG A 572 16.73 -19.70 -0.05
CA ARG A 572 15.49 -19.84 -0.82
C ARG A 572 14.88 -21.21 -0.50
N SER A 573 13.56 -21.28 -0.46
CA SER A 573 12.77 -22.51 -0.41
C SER A 573 11.49 -22.28 -1.21
N ASP A 574 10.95 -23.32 -1.82
CA ASP A 574 9.75 -23.23 -2.65
C ASP A 574 8.65 -24.11 -2.05
N CYS A 575 7.43 -23.57 -1.94
CA CYS A 575 6.21 -24.27 -1.52
C CYS A 575 5.32 -24.52 -2.74
N GLU A 576 4.67 -25.68 -2.82
CA GLU A 576 3.54 -25.88 -3.74
C GLU A 576 2.33 -25.10 -3.21
N GLY A 577 1.70 -24.28 -4.05
CA GLY A 577 0.45 -23.61 -3.68
C GLY A 577 -0.70 -24.60 -3.47
N PRO A 578 -1.76 -24.21 -2.75
CA PRO A 578 -2.98 -24.99 -2.67
C PRO A 578 -3.56 -25.25 -4.08
N ALA A 579 -4.29 -26.34 -4.22
CA ALA A 579 -4.94 -26.67 -5.48
C ALA A 579 -6.07 -25.67 -5.81
N LEU A 580 -6.34 -25.45 -7.09
CA LEU A 580 -7.39 -24.51 -7.50
C LEU A 580 -8.78 -25.03 -7.11
N PRO A 581 -9.79 -24.15 -6.95
CA PRO A 581 -11.16 -24.56 -6.66
C PRO A 581 -11.67 -25.61 -7.67
N GLY A 582 -12.05 -26.79 -7.17
CA GLY A 582 -12.53 -27.90 -8.00
C GLY A 582 -11.44 -28.72 -8.70
N GLU A 583 -10.16 -28.61 -8.30
CA GLU A 583 -9.05 -29.38 -8.88
C GLU A 583 -8.27 -30.13 -7.80
N ASP A 584 -8.35 -31.47 -7.75
CA ASP A 584 -7.65 -32.25 -6.71
C ASP A 584 -6.27 -32.78 -7.13
N SER A 585 -6.06 -33.05 -8.44
CA SER A 585 -4.90 -33.81 -8.94
C SER A 585 -3.65 -32.95 -9.16
N VAL A 586 -2.46 -33.56 -9.02
CA VAL A 586 -1.15 -32.91 -9.23
C VAL A 586 -0.97 -32.38 -10.67
N GLU A 587 -1.72 -32.91 -11.63
CA GLU A 587 -1.69 -32.47 -13.02
C GLU A 587 -2.63 -31.29 -13.27
N ALA A 588 -3.81 -31.25 -12.63
CA ALA A 588 -4.70 -30.09 -12.66
C ALA A 588 -4.10 -28.89 -11.90
N ARG A 589 -3.47 -29.14 -10.74
CA ARG A 589 -2.76 -28.14 -9.93
C ARG A 589 -1.78 -27.28 -10.71
N ARG A 590 -1.16 -27.80 -11.77
CA ARG A 590 -0.25 -27.05 -12.64
C ARG A 590 -1.07 -26.11 -13.53
N VAL A 591 -1.35 -24.91 -13.03
CA VAL A 591 -2.21 -23.93 -13.72
C VAL A 591 -1.67 -23.57 -15.10
N ALA A 592 -0.35 -23.58 -15.27
CA ALA A 592 0.33 -23.36 -16.54
C ALA A 592 0.90 -24.66 -17.17
N PRO A 593 0.15 -25.36 -18.04
CA PRO A 593 0.73 -26.32 -18.98
C PRO A 593 1.58 -25.58 -20.02
N ALA A 594 2.89 -25.84 -20.01
CA ALA A 594 3.92 -25.39 -20.96
C ALA A 594 4.17 -23.87 -21.13
N LEU A 595 3.16 -22.99 -21.10
CA LEU A 595 3.32 -21.56 -21.43
C LEU A 595 4.20 -20.79 -20.43
N ALA A 596 4.11 -21.06 -19.13
CA ALA A 596 5.03 -20.47 -18.14
C ALA A 596 6.47 -21.04 -18.21
N ARG A 597 6.68 -22.12 -18.98
CA ARG A 597 8.01 -22.55 -19.44
C ARG A 597 8.33 -21.95 -20.81
N GLU A 598 8.05 -20.66 -20.98
CA GLU A 598 8.70 -19.82 -21.99
C GLU A 598 10.20 -20.13 -22.01
N GLN A 599 10.78 -20.19 -23.21
CA GLN A 599 12.20 -20.53 -23.35
C GLN A 599 13.04 -19.60 -22.46
N PRO A 600 14.02 -20.10 -21.68
CA PRO A 600 14.72 -19.30 -20.68
C PRO A 600 15.28 -17.98 -21.22
N GLY A 601 15.69 -17.94 -22.50
CA GLY A 601 16.12 -16.72 -23.18
C GLY A 601 15.02 -15.67 -23.38
N VAL A 602 13.77 -16.04 -23.72
CA VAL A 602 12.67 -15.07 -23.97
C VAL A 602 12.23 -14.43 -22.65
N ALA A 603 11.95 -15.24 -21.63
CA ALA A 603 11.58 -14.73 -20.31
C ALA A 603 12.74 -13.96 -19.64
N ALA A 604 14.00 -14.36 -19.87
CA ALA A 604 15.15 -13.57 -19.42
C ALA A 604 15.28 -12.23 -20.19
N LEU A 605 15.10 -12.22 -21.51
CA LEU A 605 15.10 -10.99 -22.30
C LEU A 605 13.96 -10.05 -21.91
N ALA A 606 12.76 -10.57 -21.65
CA ALA A 606 11.64 -9.79 -21.14
C ALA A 606 11.93 -9.20 -19.75
N ARG A 607 12.47 -10.00 -18.82
CA ARG A 607 12.89 -9.52 -17.49
C ARG A 607 14.07 -8.53 -17.54
N GLU A 608 15.01 -8.69 -18.45
CA GLU A 608 16.17 -7.81 -18.61
C GLU A 608 15.81 -6.54 -19.41
N GLU A 609 14.82 -6.58 -20.31
CA GLU A 609 14.20 -5.39 -20.94
C GLU A 609 13.36 -4.61 -19.93
N LEU A 610 12.55 -5.29 -19.13
CA LEU A 610 11.80 -4.71 -18.02
C LEU A 610 12.76 -4.07 -17.00
N ARG A 611 13.80 -4.80 -16.56
CA ARG A 611 14.88 -4.27 -15.72
C ARG A 611 15.52 -3.03 -16.34
N ARG A 612 16.00 -3.07 -17.60
CA ARG A 612 16.62 -1.90 -18.25
C ARG A 612 15.68 -0.70 -18.33
N ARG A 613 14.36 -0.90 -18.36
CA ARG A 613 13.36 0.19 -18.26
C ARG A 613 13.20 0.74 -16.84
N LEU A 614 13.23 -0.12 -15.83
CA LEU A 614 13.15 0.28 -14.41
C LEU A 614 14.45 0.95 -13.95
N ASP A 615 15.61 0.45 -14.40
CA ASP A 615 16.91 1.10 -14.26
C ASP A 615 16.88 2.48 -14.97
N ALA A 616 16.24 2.62 -16.13
CA ALA A 616 16.07 3.90 -16.82
C ALA A 616 15.08 4.88 -16.15
N ILE A 617 14.19 4.39 -15.27
CA ILE A 617 13.40 5.24 -14.34
C ILE A 617 14.32 5.73 -13.21
N ALA A 618 15.04 4.81 -12.55
CA ALA A 618 15.87 5.13 -11.38
C ALA A 618 17.08 6.03 -11.69
N VAL A 619 17.82 5.77 -12.78
CA VAL A 619 19.11 6.41 -13.09
C VAL A 619 19.00 7.91 -13.39
N ARG A 620 17.80 8.45 -13.69
CA ARG A 620 17.58 9.89 -13.89
C ARG A 620 16.99 10.62 -12.68
N GLY A 621 16.66 9.92 -11.59
CA GLY A 621 16.17 10.52 -10.34
C GLY A 621 17.28 11.04 -9.41
N GLN A 622 18.53 10.62 -9.60
CA GLN A 622 19.67 10.96 -8.73
C GLN A 622 20.43 12.23 -9.18
N GLY A 623 19.71 13.20 -9.74
CA GLY A 623 20.26 14.37 -10.45
C GLY A 623 20.21 15.71 -9.70
N PHE A 624 20.12 15.69 -8.37
CA PHE A 624 20.10 16.88 -7.50
C PHE A 624 20.84 16.61 -6.18
#